data_AF-A0A2M7XVT1-F1
#
_entry.id   AF-A0A2M7XVT1-F1
#
_cell.length_a   1.000
_cell.length_b   1.000
_cell.length_c   1.000
_cell.angle_alpha   90.00
_cell.angle_beta   90.00
_cell.angle_gamma   90.00
#
_symmetry.space_group_name_H-M   'P 1'
#
loop_
_entity.id
_entity.type
_entity.pdbx_description
1 polymer ?
#
loop_
_entity_poly.entity_id
_entity_poly.type
_entity_poly.pdbx_seq_one_letter_code
_entity_poly.pdbx_strand_id
1 'polypeptide(L)'
;MKKKINKSGFMLLAATLLLSRCGLVEYNFNNPFSGITETDSVGNVLNADSDDWRLISDPSPYSPSATIPEVRPAFPNPANNNRAVIFLRIRQDVNDIDIHILDRQEKQVQVIQKGFLPAGIYNFQWNLDDDAGNPLDNDIYRCEISFTQNGYHFTSYGDIKIQR
;
A
#
# COMPACT_ATOMS: atom_id res chain seq x y z
N MET A 1 -54.41 52.09 5.24
CA MET A 1 -53.93 51.82 3.85
C MET A 1 -52.92 50.67 3.87
N LYS A 2 -53.09 49.68 2.98
CA LYS A 2 -52.20 48.53 2.75
C LYS A 2 -51.07 48.91 1.77
N LYS A 3 -49.83 48.44 1.98
CA LYS A 3 -48.81 48.14 0.93
C LYS A 3 -47.65 47.34 1.56
N LYS A 4 -47.54 46.01 1.40
CA LYS A 4 -46.95 45.17 0.31
C LYS A 4 -45.41 45.24 0.15
N ILE A 5 -44.75 44.24 0.76
CA ILE A 5 -43.66 43.31 0.34
C ILE A 5 -42.54 43.80 -0.62
N ASN A 6 -41.27 43.47 -0.29
CA ASN A 6 -40.28 42.69 -1.11
C ASN A 6 -39.01 42.47 -0.25
N LYS A 7 -38.69 41.26 0.26
CA LYS A 7 -38.01 40.11 -0.40
C LYS A 7 -36.84 40.51 -1.31
N SER A 8 -35.62 40.50 -0.77
CA SER A 8 -34.31 40.34 -1.44
C SER A 8 -33.24 40.29 -0.36
N GLY A 9 -32.32 39.34 -0.25
CA GLY A 9 -32.10 38.07 -0.91
C GLY A 9 -31.07 37.37 -0.03
N PHE A 10 -31.48 36.30 0.64
CA PHE A 10 -30.57 35.48 1.43
C PHE A 10 -29.73 34.70 0.41
N MET A 11 -28.52 35.18 0.15
CA MET A 11 -27.57 34.54 -0.74
C MET A 11 -27.08 33.27 -0.03
N LEU A 12 -27.81 32.18 -0.22
CA LEU A 12 -27.38 30.85 0.21
C LEU A 12 -26.20 30.48 -0.68
N LEU A 13 -24.99 30.66 -0.14
CA LEU A 13 -23.74 30.21 -0.77
C LEU A 13 -23.77 28.68 -0.73
N ALA A 14 -24.42 28.06 -1.71
CA ALA A 14 -24.31 26.63 -1.95
C ALA A 14 -22.90 26.37 -2.50
N ALA A 15 -21.95 26.20 -1.58
CA ALA A 15 -20.65 25.62 -1.87
C ALA A 15 -20.89 24.19 -2.35
N THR A 16 -21.17 24.08 -3.65
CA THR A 16 -21.29 22.80 -4.33
C THR A 16 -19.84 22.32 -4.48
N LEU A 17 -19.35 21.61 -3.46
CA LEU A 17 -18.16 20.79 -3.57
C LEU A 17 -18.46 19.76 -4.67
N LEU A 18 -18.11 20.12 -5.90
CA LEU A 18 -17.76 19.16 -6.94
C LEU A 18 -16.51 18.44 -6.42
N LEU A 19 -16.73 17.43 -5.57
CA LEU A 19 -15.80 16.33 -5.45
C LEU A 19 -15.76 15.72 -6.85
N SER A 20 -14.80 16.20 -7.65
CA SER A 20 -14.33 15.49 -8.81
C SER A 20 -13.92 14.13 -8.28
N ARG A 21 -14.84 13.16 -8.38
CA ARG A 21 -14.50 11.75 -8.36
C ARG A 21 -13.69 11.56 -9.63
N CYS A 22 -12.40 11.92 -9.56
CA CYS A 22 -11.39 11.28 -10.37
C CYS A 22 -11.63 9.80 -10.10
N GLY A 23 -12.11 9.09 -11.12
CA GLY A 23 -12.48 7.69 -11.00
C GLY A 23 -11.22 6.90 -10.71
N LEU A 24 -10.86 6.81 -9.43
CA LEU A 24 -9.97 5.77 -8.96
C LEU A 24 -10.71 4.48 -9.32
N VAL A 25 -10.11 3.72 -10.22
CA VAL A 25 -10.49 2.33 -10.40
C VAL A 25 -10.40 1.72 -9.01
N GLU A 26 -11.55 1.39 -8.42
CA GLU A 26 -11.57 0.58 -7.20
C GLU A 26 -11.03 -0.78 -7.63
N TYR A 27 -9.71 -0.93 -7.57
CA TYR A 27 -9.08 -2.23 -7.67
C TYR A 27 -9.68 -3.03 -6.53
N ASN A 28 -10.49 -4.00 -6.90
CA ASN A 28 -11.23 -4.78 -5.93
C ASN A 28 -10.24 -5.75 -5.29
N PHE A 29 -9.52 -5.27 -4.28
CA PHE A 29 -8.61 -6.05 -3.44
C PHE A 29 -9.35 -7.06 -2.55
N ASN A 30 -10.59 -7.40 -2.90
CA ASN A 30 -11.37 -8.53 -2.39
C ASN A 30 -10.67 -9.90 -2.55
N ASN A 31 -9.36 -9.94 -2.81
CA ASN A 31 -8.61 -11.17 -2.72
C ASN A 31 -8.45 -11.54 -1.23
N PRO A 32 -9.13 -12.61 -0.77
CA PRO A 32 -8.93 -13.09 0.58
C PRO A 32 -7.44 -13.41 0.80
N PHE A 33 -6.98 -13.26 2.04
CA PHE A 33 -5.69 -13.73 2.54
C PHE A 33 -5.59 -15.26 2.37
N SER A 34 -5.34 -15.71 1.14
CA SER A 34 -5.60 -17.07 0.64
C SER A 34 -4.34 -17.90 0.44
N GLY A 35 -3.17 -17.28 0.55
CA GLY A 35 -1.88 -17.92 0.42
C GLY A 35 -0.75 -16.98 0.81
N ILE A 36 0.47 -17.42 0.56
CA ILE A 36 1.68 -16.61 0.66
C ILE A 36 2.65 -17.01 -0.46
N THR A 37 3.44 -16.08 -0.94
CA THR A 37 4.68 -16.42 -1.65
C THR A 37 5.72 -16.91 -0.65
N GLU A 38 6.05 -18.20 -0.71
CA GLU A 38 7.05 -18.82 0.15
C GLU A 38 8.46 -18.50 -0.33
N THR A 39 9.31 -18.06 0.59
CA THR A 39 10.73 -17.78 0.35
C THR A 39 11.62 -18.35 1.44
N ASP A 40 12.85 -18.70 1.09
CA ASP A 40 13.87 -19.07 2.07
C ASP A 40 14.47 -17.86 2.81
N SER A 41 15.47 -18.09 3.68
CA SER A 41 16.11 -17.06 4.50
C SER A 41 16.97 -16.05 3.73
N VAL A 42 17.24 -16.29 2.44
CA VAL A 42 18.04 -15.38 1.60
C VAL A 42 17.21 -14.76 0.47
N GLY A 43 15.91 -15.07 0.40
CA GLY A 43 14.97 -14.50 -0.55
C GLY A 43 14.82 -15.29 -1.85
N ASN A 44 15.23 -16.56 -1.92
CA ASN A 44 14.86 -17.41 -3.05
C ASN A 44 13.38 -17.80 -2.92
N VAL A 45 12.63 -17.68 -4.02
CA VAL A 45 11.22 -18.10 -4.07
C VAL A 45 11.15 -19.62 -4.16
N LEU A 46 10.47 -20.24 -3.20
CA LEU A 46 10.23 -21.68 -3.13
C LEU A 46 8.88 -22.05 -3.77
N ASN A 47 7.87 -21.23 -3.52
CA ASN A 47 6.52 -21.37 -4.06
C ASN A 47 5.90 -19.98 -4.25
N ALA A 48 5.45 -19.64 -5.46
CA ALA A 48 4.88 -18.33 -5.74
C ALA A 48 3.37 -18.35 -5.55
N ASP A 49 2.85 -17.45 -4.70
CA ASP A 49 1.44 -17.09 -4.77
C ASP A 49 1.30 -16.11 -5.93
N SER A 50 0.43 -16.45 -6.87
CA SER A 50 0.29 -15.63 -8.06
C SER A 50 -0.17 -14.23 -7.73
N ASP A 51 -0.97 -14.03 -6.67
CA ASP A 51 -1.59 -12.74 -6.34
C ASP A 51 -0.71 -11.80 -5.51
N ASP A 52 0.41 -12.32 -5.02
CA ASP A 52 1.36 -11.60 -4.20
C ASP A 52 2.41 -10.84 -5.03
N TRP A 53 2.89 -9.73 -4.45
CA TRP A 53 4.00 -8.89 -4.91
C TRP A 53 3.89 -8.40 -6.37
N ARG A 54 2.66 -8.31 -6.87
CA ARG A 54 2.34 -7.73 -8.17
C ARG A 54 2.40 -6.21 -8.08
N LEU A 55 3.13 -5.59 -9.01
CA LEU A 55 3.10 -4.15 -9.18
C LEU A 55 1.92 -3.75 -10.08
N ILE A 56 0.96 -3.05 -9.49
CA ILE A 56 -0.18 -2.42 -10.16
C ILE A 56 0.14 -0.94 -10.36
N SER A 57 -0.23 -0.39 -11.52
CA SER A 57 -0.03 1.04 -11.80
C SER A 57 -1.23 1.65 -12.51
N ASP A 58 -1.58 2.87 -12.12
CA ASP A 58 -2.68 3.66 -12.68
C ASP A 58 -2.18 5.08 -13.05
N PRO A 59 -2.33 5.53 -14.31
CA PRO A 59 -2.78 4.76 -15.47
C PRO A 59 -1.80 3.64 -15.83
N SER A 60 -2.29 2.59 -16.50
CA SER A 60 -1.43 1.51 -16.99
C SER A 60 -0.30 2.10 -17.83
N PRO A 61 0.98 1.88 -17.46
CA PRO A 61 2.08 2.60 -18.06
C PRO A 61 2.28 2.14 -19.49
N TYR A 62 2.24 3.09 -20.43
CA TYR A 62 2.84 2.93 -21.76
C TYR A 62 4.38 3.04 -21.71
N SER A 63 4.96 3.14 -20.51
CA SER A 63 6.36 3.55 -20.30
C SER A 63 7.38 2.43 -20.54
N PRO A 64 8.57 2.77 -21.06
CA PRO A 64 9.68 1.84 -21.22
C PRO A 64 10.13 1.29 -19.86
N SER A 65 10.39 -0.02 -19.81
CA SER A 65 10.74 -0.85 -18.64
C SER A 65 11.80 -0.30 -17.66
N ALA A 66 12.53 0.77 -17.99
CA ALA A 66 13.66 1.27 -17.21
C ALA A 66 13.27 2.09 -15.96
N THR A 67 12.02 2.56 -15.85
CA THR A 67 11.56 3.39 -14.72
C THR A 67 10.66 2.65 -13.73
N ILE A 68 10.36 1.38 -13.99
CA ILE A 68 9.43 0.61 -13.15
C ILE A 68 10.15 0.25 -11.83
N PRO A 69 9.53 0.55 -10.67
CA PRO A 69 10.04 0.12 -9.38
C PRO A 69 10.05 -1.41 -9.28
N GLU A 70 10.92 -1.97 -8.45
CA GLU A 70 10.99 -3.41 -8.22
C GLU A 70 10.54 -3.69 -6.80
N VAL A 71 9.52 -4.53 -6.64
CA VAL A 71 9.13 -5.10 -5.36
C VAL A 71 9.41 -6.60 -5.45
N ARG A 72 9.94 -7.18 -4.37
CA ARG A 72 10.15 -8.64 -4.30
C ARG A 72 9.40 -9.22 -3.11
N PRO A 73 9.11 -10.52 -3.13
CA PRO A 73 8.55 -11.20 -1.97
C PRO A 73 9.33 -10.97 -0.69
N ALA A 74 8.60 -10.80 0.42
CA ALA A 74 9.21 -10.72 1.73
C ALA A 74 9.97 -12.01 2.07
N PHE A 75 11.08 -11.91 2.81
CA PHE A 75 11.87 -13.08 3.18
C PHE A 75 12.46 -13.02 4.61
N PRO A 76 12.55 -14.17 5.31
CA PRO A 76 11.86 -15.42 4.98
C PRO A 76 10.34 -15.26 5.05
N ASN A 77 9.60 -16.06 4.26
CA ASN A 77 8.15 -16.16 4.33
C ASN A 77 7.78 -17.65 4.14
N PRO A 78 7.22 -18.36 5.15
CA PRO A 78 6.81 -17.87 6.46
C PRO A 78 7.94 -17.22 7.26
N ALA A 79 7.63 -16.08 7.88
CA ALA A 79 8.52 -15.35 8.74
C ALA A 79 8.71 -16.12 10.06
N ASN A 80 9.94 -16.60 10.27
CA ASN A 80 10.40 -17.21 11.50
C ASN A 80 11.47 -16.31 12.15
N ASN A 81 11.78 -16.53 13.44
CA ASN A 81 12.85 -15.81 14.14
C ASN A 81 12.65 -14.27 14.21
N ASN A 82 11.41 -13.84 14.48
CA ASN A 82 11.06 -12.45 14.82
C ASN A 82 11.36 -11.39 13.74
N ARG A 83 11.53 -11.75 12.46
CA ARG A 83 11.60 -10.74 11.40
C ARG A 83 11.17 -11.22 10.01
N ALA A 84 10.71 -10.28 9.20
CA ALA A 84 10.59 -10.38 7.75
C ALA A 84 11.31 -9.19 7.10
N VAL A 85 11.91 -9.41 5.92
CA VAL A 85 12.56 -8.36 5.13
C VAL A 85 11.75 -8.09 3.87
N ILE A 86 11.40 -6.83 3.63
CA ILE A 86 10.67 -6.36 2.45
C ILE A 86 11.68 -5.62 1.55
N PHE A 87 11.86 -6.11 0.32
CA PHE A 87 12.75 -5.49 -0.64
C PHE A 87 11.98 -4.53 -1.56
N LEU A 88 12.52 -3.32 -1.72
CA LEU A 88 11.99 -2.31 -2.63
C LEU A 88 13.14 -1.61 -3.35
N ARG A 89 13.04 -1.50 -4.68
CA ARG A 89 13.91 -0.64 -5.49
C ARG A 89 13.10 0.48 -6.10
N ILE A 90 13.46 1.70 -5.73
CA ILE A 90 12.91 2.93 -6.27
C ILE A 90 13.90 3.52 -7.28
N ARG A 91 13.44 3.83 -8.48
CA ARG A 91 14.29 4.31 -9.59
C ARG A 91 14.51 5.82 -9.59
N GLN A 92 13.67 6.58 -8.90
CA GLN A 92 13.68 8.04 -8.81
C GLN A 92 13.05 8.46 -7.48
N ASP A 93 13.44 9.60 -6.94
CA ASP A 93 12.89 10.10 -5.67
C ASP A 93 11.36 10.10 -5.65
N VAL A 94 10.81 9.66 -4.52
CA VAL A 94 9.38 9.59 -4.26
C VAL A 94 9.08 10.50 -3.08
N ASN A 95 8.17 11.46 -3.28
CA ASN A 95 7.81 12.43 -2.23
C ASN A 95 6.87 11.85 -1.18
N ASP A 96 6.08 10.86 -1.57
CA ASP A 96 5.06 10.24 -0.73
C ASP A 96 4.98 8.75 -1.06
N ILE A 97 5.58 7.95 -0.18
CA ILE A 97 5.43 6.49 -0.12
C ILE A 97 4.76 6.11 1.20
N ASP A 98 3.89 5.12 1.16
CA ASP A 98 3.30 4.50 2.34
C ASP A 98 3.53 2.98 2.25
N ILE A 99 4.24 2.43 3.25
CA ILE A 99 4.43 1.00 3.43
C ILE A 99 3.90 0.64 4.81
N HIS A 100 2.90 -0.23 4.86
CA HIS A 100 2.26 -0.63 6.11
C HIS A 100 1.89 -2.11 6.11
N ILE A 101 1.60 -2.61 7.30
CA ILE A 101 1.15 -3.98 7.54
C ILE A 101 -0.30 -3.96 7.99
N LEU A 102 -1.12 -4.83 7.41
CA LEU A 102 -2.53 -5.03 7.71
C LEU A 102 -2.77 -6.44 8.30
N ASP A 103 -3.71 -6.56 9.22
CA ASP A 103 -4.27 -7.85 9.63
C ASP A 103 -5.33 -8.36 8.64
N ARG A 104 -5.89 -9.56 8.88
CA ARG A 104 -6.94 -10.16 8.04
C ARG A 104 -8.24 -9.36 7.95
N GLN A 105 -8.47 -8.42 8.86
CA GLN A 105 -9.60 -7.51 8.83
C GLN A 105 -9.24 -6.20 8.12
N GLU A 106 -8.10 -6.16 7.42
CA GLU A 106 -7.55 -4.98 6.73
C GLU A 106 -7.28 -3.81 7.67
N LYS A 107 -7.17 -4.09 8.97
CA LYS A 107 -6.80 -3.07 9.95
C LYS A 107 -5.29 -2.94 9.94
N GLN A 108 -4.82 -1.70 9.81
CA GLN A 108 -3.40 -1.38 9.95
C GLN A 108 -2.90 -1.72 11.35
N VAL A 109 -1.81 -2.48 11.41
CA VAL A 109 -1.13 -2.87 12.65
C VAL A 109 0.26 -2.27 12.79
N GLN A 110 0.93 -1.91 11.69
CA GLN A 110 2.29 -1.35 11.70
C GLN A 110 2.52 -0.43 10.51
N VAL A 111 3.19 0.70 10.72
CA VAL A 111 3.74 1.55 9.65
C VAL A 111 5.24 1.30 9.50
N ILE A 112 5.67 0.82 8.33
CA ILE A 112 7.08 0.51 8.04
C ILE A 112 7.80 1.75 7.50
N GLN A 113 7.18 2.48 6.58
CA GLN A 113 7.76 3.67 5.95
C GLN A 113 6.65 4.62 5.54
N LYS A 114 6.83 5.92 5.81
CA LYS A 114 5.92 6.98 5.36
C LYS A 114 6.67 8.25 4.94
N GLY A 115 6.29 8.83 3.80
CA GLY A 115 6.79 10.14 3.34
C GLY A 115 7.85 10.04 2.24
N PHE A 116 8.90 10.87 2.32
CA PHE A 116 9.93 10.94 1.27
C PHE A 116 10.87 9.74 1.28
N LEU A 117 11.18 9.21 0.10
CA LEU A 117 12.16 8.15 -0.11
C LEU A 117 12.97 8.44 -1.39
N PRO A 118 14.30 8.62 -1.31
CA PRO A 118 15.10 8.88 -2.50
C PRO A 118 15.20 7.65 -3.42
N ALA A 119 15.75 7.82 -4.61
CA ALA A 119 16.09 6.71 -5.48
C ALA A 119 17.11 5.77 -4.78
N GLY A 120 16.86 4.47 -4.82
CA GLY A 120 17.69 3.51 -4.10
C GLY A 120 17.17 2.08 -4.08
N ILE A 121 17.91 1.23 -3.39
CA ILE A 121 17.51 -0.13 -3.02
C ILE A 121 17.35 -0.15 -1.50
N TYR A 122 16.22 -0.65 -1.03
CA TYR A 122 15.81 -0.66 0.36
C TYR A 122 15.44 -2.08 0.78
N ASN A 123 15.88 -2.43 1.99
CA ASN A 123 15.47 -3.64 2.70
C ASN A 123 14.84 -3.19 4.02
N PHE A 124 13.52 -3.09 4.04
CA PHE A 124 12.80 -2.75 5.26
C PHE A 124 12.67 -4.00 6.13
N GLN A 125 13.02 -3.88 7.40
CA GLN A 125 12.86 -4.97 8.36
C GLN A 125 11.60 -4.72 9.19
N TRP A 126 10.72 -5.72 9.23
CA TRP A 126 9.59 -5.75 10.14
C TRP A 126 9.83 -6.83 11.21
N ASN A 127 9.70 -6.48 12.48
CA ASN A 127 10.02 -7.35 13.62
C ASN A 127 8.83 -8.22 14.09
N LEU A 128 7.79 -8.32 13.26
CA LEU A 128 6.57 -9.09 13.55
C LEU A 128 5.81 -8.55 14.79
N ASP A 129 5.87 -7.23 14.96
CA ASP A 129 5.23 -6.44 16.02
C ASP A 129 4.29 -5.38 15.44
N ASP A 130 3.40 -4.86 16.29
CA ASP A 130 2.54 -3.72 16.00
C ASP A 130 3.26 -2.36 16.23
N ASP A 131 2.58 -1.24 15.94
CA ASP A 131 3.09 0.13 16.17
C ASP A 131 3.44 0.41 17.65
N ALA A 132 2.91 -0.37 18.59
CA ALA A 132 3.22 -0.27 20.03
C ALA A 132 4.37 -1.20 20.47
N GLY A 133 4.95 -1.97 19.54
CA GLY A 133 6.02 -2.93 19.81
C GLY A 133 5.53 -4.23 20.44
N ASN A 134 4.21 -4.50 20.44
CA ASN A 134 3.68 -5.77 20.92
C ASN A 134 3.85 -6.84 19.84
N PRO A 135 4.28 -8.06 20.20
CA PRO A 135 4.38 -9.14 19.23
C PRO A 135 2.99 -9.51 18.70
N LEU A 136 2.87 -9.64 17.39
CA LEU A 136 1.64 -10.08 16.72
C LEU A 136 1.48 -11.60 16.76
N ASP A 137 0.25 -12.11 16.62
CA ASP A 137 -0.05 -13.54 16.68
C ASP A 137 0.45 -14.31 15.45
N ASN A 138 0.48 -15.64 15.54
CA ASN A 138 0.73 -16.51 14.39
C ASN A 138 -0.45 -16.44 13.41
N ASP A 139 -0.39 -15.55 12.42
CA ASP A 139 -1.37 -15.42 11.35
C ASP A 139 -0.73 -14.92 10.04
N ILE A 140 -1.54 -14.71 9.00
CA ILE A 140 -1.17 -14.05 7.75
C ILE A 140 -1.51 -12.56 7.86
N TYR A 141 -0.52 -11.74 7.55
CA TYR A 141 -0.60 -10.28 7.49
C TYR A 141 -0.29 -9.83 6.07
N ARG A 142 -0.75 -8.65 5.65
CA ARG A 142 -0.50 -8.12 4.31
C ARG A 142 0.43 -6.92 4.41
N CYS A 143 1.53 -6.96 3.68
CA CYS A 143 2.31 -5.75 3.43
C CYS A 143 1.73 -5.06 2.21
N GLU A 144 1.35 -3.79 2.36
CA GLU A 144 0.91 -2.95 1.25
C GLU A 144 1.91 -1.80 1.05
N ILE A 145 2.23 -1.53 -0.21
CA ILE A 145 3.16 -0.49 -0.66
C ILE A 145 2.42 0.37 -1.67
N SER A 146 2.31 1.67 -1.41
CA SER A 146 1.73 2.63 -2.35
C SER A 146 2.59 3.88 -2.47
N PHE A 147 2.74 4.40 -3.70
CA PHE A 147 3.44 5.67 -3.94
C PHE A 147 3.14 6.25 -5.31
N THR A 148 3.49 7.52 -5.50
CA THR A 148 3.38 8.19 -6.81
C THR A 148 4.77 8.52 -7.36
N GLN A 149 5.02 8.15 -8.62
CA GLN A 149 6.26 8.47 -9.33
C GLN A 149 5.95 8.81 -10.78
N ASN A 150 6.46 9.96 -11.28
CA ASN A 150 6.22 10.45 -12.65
C ASN A 150 4.74 10.55 -13.05
N GLY A 151 3.86 10.90 -12.10
CA GLY A 151 2.42 11.00 -12.33
C GLY A 151 1.68 9.66 -12.40
N TYR A 152 2.37 8.54 -12.16
CA TYR A 152 1.76 7.22 -12.01
C TYR A 152 1.63 6.87 -10.54
N HIS A 153 0.46 6.39 -10.14
CA HIS A 153 0.26 5.76 -8.84
C HIS A 153 0.63 4.28 -8.94
N PHE A 154 1.52 3.82 -8.07
CA PHE A 154 1.93 2.43 -7.96
C PHE A 154 1.37 1.85 -6.67
N THR A 155 0.83 0.64 -6.77
CA THR A 155 0.41 -0.17 -5.63
C THR A 155 0.97 -1.57 -5.77
N SER A 156 1.50 -2.13 -4.71
CA SER A 156 1.88 -3.54 -4.62
C SER A 156 1.51 -4.05 -3.24
N TYR A 157 1.18 -5.32 -3.13
CA TYR A 157 0.95 -5.95 -1.85
C TYR A 157 1.43 -7.38 -1.86
N GLY A 158 1.66 -7.96 -0.70
CA GLY A 158 1.89 -9.40 -0.58
C GLY A 158 1.69 -9.88 0.85
N ASP A 159 1.24 -11.12 0.96
CA ASP A 159 0.89 -11.74 2.22
C ASP A 159 2.13 -12.38 2.89
N ILE A 160 2.26 -12.17 4.20
CA ILE A 160 3.38 -12.59 5.05
C ILE A 160 2.80 -13.42 6.19
N LYS A 161 3.22 -14.69 6.29
CA LYS A 161 2.78 -15.58 7.37
C LYS A 161 3.76 -15.51 8.54
N ILE A 162 3.28 -15.20 9.72
CA ILE A 162 4.05 -15.34 10.97
C ILE A 162 3.99 -16.80 11.42
N GLN A 163 5.16 -17.39 11.67
CA GLN A 163 5.28 -18.75 12.22
C GLN A 163 6.39 -18.80 13.27
N ARG A 164 5.99 -18.63 14.55
CA ARG A 164 6.85 -18.82 15.73
C ARG A 164 6.76 -20.24 16.29
#